data_AF-A0A6N7M5L9-F1
#
_entry.id   AF-A0A6N7M5L9-F1
#
_cell.length_a   1.000
_cell.length_b   1.000
_cell.length_c   1.000
_cell.angle_alpha   90.00
_cell.angle_beta   90.00
_cell.angle_gamma   90.00
#
_symmetry.space_group_name_H-M   'P 1'
#
loop_
_entity.id
_entity.type
_entity.pdbx_description
1 polymer ?
#
loop_
_entity_poly.entity_id
_entity_poly.type
_entity_poly.pdbx_seq_one_letter_code
_entity_poly.pdbx_strand_id
1 'polypeptide(L)'
;MVFHSLNKVHLNAILEMMICEVQERLLEQNISLEIRKEVKQYLVEKGYDEKFGARPLRRILQKEVEDPLSVQMLKGRFQQGSSIVVDFKEKNIVFRSKRTRKSLAKKEELVVG
;
A
#
# COMPACT_ATOMS: atom_id res chain seq x y z
N MET A 1 22.43 14.86 25.54
CA MET A 1 22.35 13.84 24.46
C MET A 1 21.48 14.42 23.37
N VAL A 2 22.06 14.79 22.22
CA VAL A 2 21.34 15.53 21.15
C VAL A 2 20.71 14.50 20.21
N PHE A 3 19.39 14.40 20.22
CA PHE A 3 18.66 13.62 19.22
C PHE A 3 18.95 14.24 17.85
N HIS A 4 19.58 13.49 16.96
CA HIS A 4 19.67 13.89 15.56
C HIS A 4 18.25 13.79 15.02
N SER A 5 17.66 14.92 14.61
CA SER A 5 16.37 14.97 13.93
C SER A 5 16.35 13.85 12.89
N LEU A 6 15.37 12.95 12.97
CA LEU A 6 15.19 11.86 12.00
C LEU A 6 15.19 12.46 10.59
N ASN A 7 16.33 12.34 9.91
CA ASN A 7 16.49 12.86 8.56
C ASN A 7 15.53 12.08 7.64
N LYS A 8 14.97 12.72 6.60
CA LYS A 8 13.97 12.11 5.69
C LYS A 8 14.41 10.74 5.16
N VAL A 9 15.71 10.51 5.02
CA VAL A 9 16.29 9.21 4.64
C VAL A 9 15.93 8.09 5.62
N HIS A 10 16.05 8.34 6.93
CA HIS A 10 15.70 7.35 7.95
C HIS A 10 14.20 7.06 7.97
N LEU A 11 13.36 8.07 7.76
CA LEU A 11 11.91 7.89 7.67
C LEU A 11 11.51 7.05 6.47
N ASN A 12 12.14 7.27 5.31
CA ASN A 12 11.92 6.43 4.14
C ASN A 12 12.33 4.98 4.40
N ALA A 13 13.46 4.73 5.05
CA ALA A 13 13.89 3.38 5.40
C ALA A 13 12.91 2.70 6.36
N ILE A 14 12.43 3.42 7.38
CA ILE A 14 11.41 2.92 8.31
C ILE A 14 10.10 2.60 7.57
N LEU A 15 9.64 3.50 6.70
CA LEU A 15 8.44 3.26 5.90
C LEU A 15 8.59 2.04 5.01
N GLU A 16 9.75 1.86 4.37
CA GLU A 16 10.02 0.70 3.51
C GLU A 16 9.92 -0.61 4.29
N MET A 17 10.49 -0.66 5.50
CA MET A 17 10.38 -1.84 6.37
C MET A 17 8.91 -2.14 6.72
N MET A 18 8.12 -1.13 7.08
CA MET A 18 6.70 -1.30 7.38
C MET A 18 5.90 -1.77 6.15
N ILE A 19 6.21 -1.24 4.97
CA ILE A 19 5.59 -1.67 3.71
C ILE A 19 5.94 -3.13 3.42
N CYS A 20 7.19 -3.54 3.66
CA CYS A 20 7.62 -4.92 3.49
C CYS A 20 6.81 -5.87 4.39
N GLU A 21 6.61 -5.52 5.66
CA GLU A 21 5.75 -6.31 6.57
C GLU A 21 4.31 -6.45 6.05
N VAL A 22 3.75 -5.38 5.46
CA VAL A 22 2.40 -5.43 4.84
C VAL A 22 2.40 -6.34 3.61
N GLN A 23 3.44 -6.24 2.76
CA GLN A 23 3.59 -7.06 1.57
C GLN A 23 3.71 -8.55 1.92
N GLU A 24 4.48 -8.90 2.94
CA GLU A 24 4.63 -10.28 3.43
C GLU A 24 3.29 -10.87 3.86
N ARG A 25 2.52 -10.15 4.70
CA ARG A 25 1.17 -10.58 5.13
C ARG A 25 0.22 -10.80 3.95
N LEU A 26 0.29 -9.95 2.93
CA LEU A 26 -0.55 -10.11 1.73
C LEU A 26 -0.08 -11.28 0.86
N LEU A 27 1.22 -11.51 0.77
CA LEU A 27 1.79 -12.63 0.02
C LEU A 27 1.38 -13.98 0.61
N GLU A 28 1.28 -14.10 1.94
CA GLU A 28 0.70 -15.29 2.60
C GLU A 28 -0.74 -15.57 2.11
N GLN A 29 -1.48 -14.52 1.75
CA GLN A 29 -2.81 -14.61 1.14
C GLN A 29 -2.79 -14.68 -0.40
N ASN A 30 -1.62 -14.95 -1.02
CA ASN A 30 -1.39 -14.93 -2.47
C ASN A 30 -1.79 -13.60 -3.14
N ILE A 31 -1.63 -12.48 -2.42
CA ILE A 31 -1.88 -11.14 -2.94
C ILE A 31 -0.55 -10.41 -2.99
N SER A 32 -0.21 -9.85 -4.16
CA SER A 32 0.97 -8.99 -4.28
C SER A 32 0.56 -7.53 -4.16
N LEU A 33 1.38 -6.74 -3.47
CA LEU A 33 1.18 -5.30 -3.30
C LEU A 33 2.42 -4.55 -3.79
N GLU A 34 2.22 -3.58 -4.66
CA GLU A 34 3.24 -2.64 -5.11
C GLU A 34 2.81 -1.23 -4.73
N ILE A 35 3.67 -0.49 -4.03
CA ILE A 35 3.43 0.90 -3.66
C ILE A 35 4.35 1.79 -4.47
N ARG A 36 3.77 2.69 -5.28
CA ARG A 36 4.54 3.62 -6.12
C ARG A 36 5.32 4.61 -5.27
N LYS A 37 6.43 5.10 -5.83
CA LYS A 37 7.34 6.02 -5.15
C LYS A 37 6.64 7.30 -4.67
N GLU A 38 5.75 7.86 -5.49
CA GLU A 38 4.96 9.05 -5.12
C GLU A 38 4.12 8.79 -3.86
N VAL A 39 3.61 7.56 -3.71
CA VAL A 39 2.85 7.19 -2.53
C VAL A 39 3.72 7.17 -1.28
N LYS A 40 4.90 6.55 -1.38
CA LYS A 40 5.87 6.51 -0.28
C LYS A 40 6.28 7.93 0.16
N GLN A 41 6.55 8.81 -0.81
CA GLN A 41 6.92 10.20 -0.53
C GLN A 41 5.82 10.94 0.23
N TYR A 42 4.58 10.86 -0.24
CA TYR A 42 3.44 11.46 0.44
C TYR A 42 3.26 10.93 1.87
N LEU A 43 3.38 9.61 2.08
CA LEU A 43 3.23 9.02 3.41
C LEU A 43 4.32 9.52 4.37
N VAL A 44 5.56 9.68 3.90
CA VAL A 44 6.64 10.28 4.70
C VAL A 44 6.36 11.76 5.01
N GLU A 45 5.90 12.54 4.02
CA GLU A 45 5.61 13.96 4.22
C GLU A 45 4.43 14.17 5.20
N LYS A 46 3.39 13.35 5.12
CA LYS A 46 2.22 13.43 6.00
C LYS A 46 2.45 12.79 7.38
N GLY A 47 3.33 11.80 7.46
CA GLY A 47 3.65 11.05 8.68
C GLY A 47 4.86 11.55 9.45
N TYR A 48 5.54 12.59 8.95
CA TYR A 48 6.60 13.27 9.66
C TYR A 48 6.05 14.38 10.56
N ASP A 49 6.45 14.36 11.82
CA ASP A 49 6.21 15.44 12.76
C ASP A 49 7.52 15.75 13.50
N GLU A 50 7.96 17.00 13.48
CA GLU A 50 9.23 17.42 14.10
C GLU A 50 9.25 17.17 15.62
N LYS A 51 8.10 17.21 16.29
CA LYS A 51 7.97 16.97 17.73
C LYS A 51 7.82 15.49 18.07
N PHE A 52 7.18 14.69 17.20
CA PHE A 52 6.87 13.28 17.48
C PHE A 52 7.71 12.26 16.68
N GLY A 53 8.60 12.73 15.79
CA GLY A 53 9.46 11.88 14.98
C GLY A 53 8.67 10.97 14.02
N ALA A 54 9.10 9.71 13.88
CA ALA A 54 8.46 8.73 13.00
C ALA A 54 7.18 8.08 13.57
N ARG A 55 6.81 8.36 14.83
CA ARG A 55 5.62 7.74 15.47
C ARG A 55 4.32 7.90 14.67
N PRO A 56 4.05 9.05 14.01
CA PRO A 56 2.85 9.20 13.18
C PRO A 56 2.88 8.36 11.90
N LEU A 57 4.04 7.88 11.45
CA LEU A 57 4.22 7.23 10.15
C LEU A 57 3.46 5.90 10.05
N ARG A 58 3.51 5.07 11.09
CA ARG A 58 2.74 3.81 11.13
C ARG A 58 1.25 4.06 11.08
N ARG A 59 0.77 5.10 11.79
CA ARG A 59 -0.64 5.49 11.79
C ARG A 59 -1.10 6.00 10.43
N ILE A 60 -0.24 6.73 9.72
CA ILE A 60 -0.51 7.22 8.37
C ILE A 60 -0.54 6.07 7.36
N LEU A 61 0.42 5.14 7.40
CA LEU A 61 0.39 3.94 6.56
C LEU A 61 -0.89 3.12 6.78
N GLN A 62 -1.27 2.91 8.04
CA GLN A 62 -2.49 2.19 8.38
C GLN A 62 -3.73 2.87 7.79
N LYS A 63 -3.92 4.16 8.09
CA LYS A 63 -5.12 4.91 7.66
C LYS A 63 -5.24 5.08 6.16
N GLU A 64 -4.13 5.36 5.48
CA GLU A 64 -4.14 5.73 4.07
C GLU A 64 -3.97 4.52 3.14
N VAL A 65 -3.42 3.41 3.63
CA VAL A 65 -3.15 2.21 2.83
C VAL A 65 -3.82 0.95 3.39
N GLU A 66 -3.55 0.55 4.63
CA GLU A 66 -4.04 -0.75 5.16
C GLU A 66 -5.56 -0.78 5.36
N ASP A 67 -6.15 0.26 5.97
CA ASP A 67 -7.59 0.31 6.23
C ASP A 67 -8.39 0.33 4.91
N PRO A 68 -8.07 1.21 3.92
CA PRO A 68 -8.80 1.21 2.66
C PRO A 68 -8.60 -0.08 1.85
N LEU A 69 -7.41 -0.68 1.91
CA LEU A 69 -7.13 -1.96 1.25
C LEU A 69 -8.00 -3.07 1.85
N SER A 70 -8.06 -3.14 3.18
CA SER A 70 -8.89 -4.11 3.92
C SER A 70 -10.36 -3.97 3.54
N VAL A 71 -10.89 -2.74 3.48
CA VAL A 71 -12.26 -2.48 3.03
C VAL A 71 -12.49 -2.97 1.59
N GLN A 72 -11.54 -2.77 0.68
CA GLN A 72 -11.67 -3.23 -0.71
C GLN A 72 -11.59 -4.75 -0.85
N MET A 73 -10.77 -5.41 -0.02
CA MET A 73 -10.72 -6.88 0.06
C MET A 73 -12.04 -7.45 0.61
N LEU A 74 -12.58 -6.85 1.68
CA LEU A 74 -13.89 -7.23 2.23
C LEU A 74 -15.04 -7.06 1.22
N LYS A 75 -14.95 -6.03 0.37
CA LYS A 75 -15.90 -5.82 -0.75
C LYS A 75 -15.68 -6.78 -1.93
N GLY A 76 -14.70 -7.68 -1.85
CA GLY A 76 -14.37 -8.64 -2.90
C GLY A 76 -13.69 -8.04 -4.13
N ARG A 77 -13.25 -6.76 -4.09
CA ARG A 77 -12.58 -6.10 -5.21
C ARG A 77 -11.20 -6.68 -5.47
N PHE A 78 -10.50 -7.09 -4.42
CA PHE A 78 -9.22 -7.77 -4.48
C PHE A 78 -9.34 -9.11 -3.78
N GLN A 79 -8.99 -10.17 -4.49
CA GLN A 79 -9.10 -11.56 -4.04
C GLN A 79 -7.76 -12.27 -4.18
N GLN A 80 -7.69 -13.51 -3.72
CA GLN A 80 -6.52 -14.38 -3.87
C GLN A 80 -6.01 -14.37 -5.32
N GLY A 81 -4.69 -14.23 -5.50
CA GLY A 81 -4.05 -14.11 -6.82
C GLY A 81 -4.04 -12.69 -7.40
N SER A 82 -4.59 -11.69 -6.70
CA SER A 82 -4.56 -10.30 -7.15
C SER A 82 -3.14 -9.71 -7.08
N SER A 83 -2.83 -8.85 -8.04
CA SER A 83 -1.68 -7.96 -7.96
C SER A 83 -2.19 -6.53 -7.83
N ILE A 84 -1.90 -5.88 -6.72
CA ILE A 84 -2.45 -4.57 -6.35
C ILE A 84 -1.35 -3.54 -6.49
N VAL A 85 -1.64 -2.46 -7.20
CA VAL A 85 -0.78 -1.28 -7.30
C VAL A 85 -1.44 -0.14 -6.56
N VAL A 86 -0.76 0.38 -5.56
CA VAL A 86 -1.11 1.62 -4.84
C VAL A 86 -0.41 2.77 -5.53
N ASP A 87 -1.19 3.76 -5.94
CA ASP A 87 -0.72 4.87 -6.76
C ASP A 87 -1.35 6.19 -6.32
N PHE A 88 -0.86 7.29 -6.89
CA PHE A 88 -1.44 8.61 -6.72
C PHE A 88 -2.22 9.03 -7.95
N LYS A 89 -3.47 9.49 -7.76
CA LYS A 89 -4.26 10.14 -8.80
C LYS A 89 -5.00 11.33 -8.21
N GLU A 90 -4.86 12.51 -8.82
CA GLU A 90 -5.58 13.73 -8.41
C GLU A 90 -5.43 14.01 -6.90
N LYS A 91 -4.20 13.90 -6.38
CA LYS A 91 -3.85 14.07 -4.95
C LYS A 91 -4.50 13.06 -3.99
N ASN A 92 -5.04 11.95 -4.49
CA ASN A 92 -5.61 10.89 -3.70
C ASN A 92 -4.89 9.56 -3.95
N ILE A 93 -4.78 8.74 -2.90
CA ILE A 93 -4.29 7.37 -3.04
C ILE A 93 -5.38 6.53 -3.71
N VAL A 94 -4.99 5.81 -4.76
CA VAL A 94 -5.85 4.90 -5.50
C VAL A 94 -5.26 3.51 -5.57
N PHE A 95 -6.14 2.51 -5.54
CA PHE A 95 -5.77 1.10 -5.62
C PHE A 95 -6.21 0.55 -6.98
N ARG A 96 -5.29 -0.10 -7.69
CA ARG A 96 -5.53 -0.69 -9.02
C ARG A 96 -5.13 -2.15 -9.02
N SER A 97 -5.90 -2.99 -9.71
CA SER A 97 -5.46 -4.36 -9.99
C SER A 97 -4.58 -4.35 -11.24
N LYS A 98 -3.34 -4.83 -11.12
CA LYS A 98 -2.52 -5.26 -12.25
C LYS A 98 -3.22 -6.49 -12.84
N ARG A 99 -3.95 -6.30 -13.95
CA ARG A 99 -4.50 -7.44 -14.69
C ARG A 99 -3.34 -8.30 -15.18
N THR A 100 -3.12 -9.43 -14.53
CA THR A 100 -2.38 -10.53 -15.14
C THR A 100 -3.27 -11.14 -16.22
N ARG A 101 -2.70 -11.44 -17.40
CA ARG A 101 -3.40 -12.02 -18.58
C ARG A 101 -4.42 -13.13 -18.27
N LYS A 102 -4.25 -13.88 -17.16
CA LYS A 102 -5.19 -14.92 -16.69
C LYS A 102 -6.60 -14.42 -16.35
N SER A 103 -6.80 -13.14 -15.98
CA SER A 103 -8.14 -12.66 -15.58
C SER A 103 -9.10 -12.39 -16.75
N LEU A 104 -8.62 -12.31 -17.99
CA LEU A 104 -9.51 -12.17 -19.16
C LEU A 104 -10.17 -13.49 -19.53
N ALA A 105 -9.47 -14.62 -19.36
CA ALA A 105 -9.96 -15.94 -19.78
C ALA A 105 -11.19 -16.42 -18.98
N LYS A 106 -11.36 -15.99 -17.72
CA LYS A 106 -12.51 -16.42 -16.90
C LYS A 106 -13.80 -15.63 -17.17
N LYS A 107 -13.74 -14.52 -17.91
CA LYS A 107 -14.92 -13.72 -18.26
C LYS A 107 -15.63 -14.24 -19.52
N GLU A 108 -14.97 -15.07 -20.33
CA GLU A 108 -15.56 -15.66 -21.55
C GLU A 108 -16.33 -16.96 -21.28
N GLU A 109 -16.07 -17.67 -20.18
CA GLU A 109 -16.76 -18.92 -19.85
C GLU A 109 -18.15 -18.71 -19.20
N LEU A 110 -18.44 -17.51 -18.69
CA LEU A 110 -19.73 -17.18 -18.03
C LEU A 110 -20.79 -16.60 -19.00
N VAL A 111 -20.45 -16.37 -20.27
CA VAL A 111 -21.37 -15.78 -21.28
C VAL A 111 -21.94 -16.83 -22.25
N VAL A 112 -21.54 -18.09 -22.12
CA VAL A 112 -21.95 -19.18 -23.02
C VAL A 112 -22.65 -20.32 -22.26
N GLY A 113 -23.16 -20.04 -21.05
CA GLY A 113 -23.95 -20.97 -20.24
C GLY A 113 -25.41 -20.56 -20.16
#